data_AF-A0A6M1Z3R4-F1
#
_entry.id   AF-A0A6M1Z3R4-F1
#
_cell.length_a   1.000
_cell.length_b   1.000
_cell.length_c   1.000
_cell.angle_alpha   90.00
_cell.angle_beta   90.00
_cell.angle_gamma   90.00
#
_symmetry.space_group_name_H-M   'P 1'
#
loop_
_entity.id
_entity.type
_entity.pdbx_description
1 polymer ?
#
loop_
_entity_poly.entity_id
_entity_poly.type
_entity_poly.pdbx_seq_one_letter_code
_entity_poly.pdbx_strand_id
1 'polypeptide(L)'
;MIKEEYKRLLALLEEGKENPKDVSLEEILKEAVLFFEELRKSFPSAEKEEREEMIQMMSRLHTKLQEISKITAEATGMSEEELSAFAENPSNFTPEQWQLVQESKSKLYDSARKLSSSLHKGRKEPIEGETPKKPIRSRTRRSRKKEWKKT
;
A
#
# COMPACT_ATOMS: atom_id res chain seq x y z
N MET A 1 14.31 -6.26 14.64
CA MET A 1 14.30 -7.13 13.44
C MET A 1 14.22 -6.22 12.22
N ILE A 2 13.03 -5.70 11.88
CA ILE A 2 12.66 -4.90 10.67
C ILE A 2 13.76 -4.07 9.98
N LYS A 3 14.67 -3.44 10.71
CA LYS A 3 15.80 -2.66 10.18
C LYS A 3 16.73 -3.53 9.31
N GLU A 4 16.87 -4.82 9.60
CA GLU A 4 17.71 -5.75 8.83
C GLU A 4 17.00 -6.28 7.57
N GLU A 5 15.70 -6.54 7.63
CA GLU A 5 14.89 -6.85 6.43
C GLU A 5 14.86 -5.64 5.47
N TYR A 6 14.71 -4.43 6.02
CA TYR A 6 14.77 -3.18 5.26
C TYR A 6 16.12 -2.97 4.56
N LYS A 7 17.24 -3.20 5.27
CA LYS A 7 18.59 -3.12 4.69
C LYS A 7 18.79 -4.14 3.58
N ARG A 8 18.36 -5.40 3.77
CA ARG A 8 18.47 -6.46 2.76
C ARG A 8 17.69 -6.12 1.49
N LEU A 9 16.44 -5.68 1.65
CA LEU A 9 15.62 -5.23 0.53
C LEU A 9 16.24 -4.02 -0.21
N LEU A 10 16.77 -3.03 0.52
CA LEU A 10 17.47 -1.91 -0.12
C LEU A 10 18.73 -2.36 -0.86
N ALA A 11 19.54 -3.24 -0.28
CA ALA A 11 20.76 -3.75 -0.91
C ALA A 11 20.45 -4.45 -2.24
N LEU A 12 19.44 -5.33 -2.28
CA LEU A 12 19.01 -6.00 -3.52
C LEU A 12 18.46 -5.01 -4.56
N LEU A 13 17.79 -3.94 -4.14
CA LEU A 13 17.29 -2.90 -5.05
C LEU A 13 18.40 -1.99 -5.59
N GLU A 14 19.45 -1.72 -4.80
CA GLU A 14 20.63 -0.97 -5.23
C GLU A 14 21.54 -1.83 -6.12
N GLU A 15 21.76 -3.10 -5.78
CA GLU A 15 22.49 -4.07 -6.59
C GLU A 15 21.76 -4.34 -7.92
N GLY A 16 20.43 -4.45 -7.92
CA GLY A 16 19.63 -4.65 -9.13
C GLY A 16 19.63 -3.43 -10.07
N LYS A 17 19.97 -2.24 -9.55
CA LYS A 17 20.18 -1.03 -10.35
C LYS A 17 21.57 -1.03 -11.01
N GLU A 18 22.61 -1.53 -10.34
CA GLU A 18 23.97 -1.58 -10.89
C GLU A 18 24.18 -2.79 -11.80
N ASN A 19 23.71 -3.97 -11.39
CA ASN A 19 23.89 -5.26 -12.06
C ASN A 19 22.54 -5.98 -12.29
N PRO A 20 21.65 -5.46 -13.17
CA PRO A 20 20.28 -5.97 -13.37
C PRO A 20 20.18 -7.41 -13.92
N LYS A 21 21.30 -8.06 -14.24
CA LYS A 21 21.37 -9.46 -14.69
C LYS A 21 21.71 -10.45 -13.58
N ASP A 22 22.31 -9.96 -12.50
CA ASP A 22 22.88 -10.80 -11.44
C ASP A 22 21.94 -10.90 -10.22
N VAL A 23 20.99 -9.98 -10.08
CA VAL A 23 19.99 -9.99 -8.99
C VAL A 23 18.74 -10.77 -9.39
N SER A 24 18.33 -11.71 -8.52
CA SER A 24 17.11 -12.47 -8.70
C SER A 24 15.86 -11.65 -8.36
N LEU A 25 14.93 -11.54 -9.32
CA LEU A 25 13.59 -10.99 -9.09
C LEU A 25 12.85 -11.74 -7.96
N GLU A 26 13.09 -13.05 -7.82
CA GLU A 26 12.51 -13.85 -6.73
C GLU A 26 13.00 -13.40 -5.36
N GLU A 27 14.29 -13.07 -5.23
CA GLU A 27 14.87 -12.62 -3.96
C GLU A 27 14.38 -11.22 -3.59
N ILE A 28 14.30 -10.29 -4.57
CA ILE A 28 13.68 -8.97 -4.35
C ILE A 28 12.24 -9.12 -3.87
N LEU A 29 11.42 -9.93 -4.55
CA LEU A 29 10.02 -10.12 -4.19
C LEU A 29 9.86 -10.80 -2.82
N LYS A 30 10.73 -11.76 -2.50
CA LYS A 30 10.75 -12.47 -1.21
C LYS A 30 11.13 -11.55 -0.05
N GLU A 31 12.22 -10.80 -0.15
CA GLU A 31 12.63 -9.85 0.90
C GLU A 31 11.62 -8.68 1.01
N ALA A 32 10.97 -8.28 -0.10
CA ALA A 32 9.86 -7.32 -0.05
C ALA A 32 8.68 -7.86 0.78
N VAL A 33 8.23 -9.10 0.52
CA VAL A 33 7.17 -9.74 1.30
C VAL A 33 7.56 -9.84 2.78
N LEU A 34 8.79 -10.27 3.10
CA LEU A 34 9.29 -10.36 4.47
C LEU A 34 9.30 -8.99 5.18
N PHE A 35 9.82 -7.95 4.54
CA PHE A 35 9.82 -6.59 5.09
C PHE A 35 8.39 -6.10 5.39
N PHE A 36 7.44 -6.25 4.45
CA PHE A 36 6.06 -5.82 4.65
C PHE A 36 5.30 -6.67 5.69
N GLU A 37 5.66 -7.94 5.87
CA GLU A 37 5.12 -8.78 6.94
C GLU A 37 5.66 -8.38 8.33
N GLU A 38 6.96 -8.17 8.48
CA GLU A 38 7.55 -7.70 9.75
C GLU A 38 7.08 -6.29 10.10
N LEU A 39 7.00 -5.39 9.11
CA LEU A 39 6.35 -4.08 9.26
C LEU A 39 4.92 -4.23 9.79
N ARG A 40 4.11 -5.11 9.19
CA ARG A 40 2.73 -5.37 9.65
C ARG A 40 2.67 -5.94 11.08
N LYS A 41 3.63 -6.78 11.48
CA LYS A 41 3.70 -7.37 12.83
C LYS A 41 4.12 -6.33 13.88
N SER A 42 5.18 -5.58 13.61
CA SER A 42 5.79 -4.65 14.57
C SER A 42 5.04 -3.32 14.70
N PHE A 43 4.53 -2.76 13.60
CA PHE A 43 3.94 -1.42 13.58
C PHE A 43 2.79 -1.17 14.59
N PRO A 44 1.85 -2.11 14.84
CA PRO A 44 0.79 -1.90 15.82
C PRO A 44 1.30 -1.79 17.27
N SER A 45 2.38 -2.50 17.61
CA SER A 45 2.99 -2.54 18.94
C SER A 45 4.18 -1.60 19.12
N ALA A 46 4.72 -1.04 18.04
CA ALA A 46 5.84 -0.11 18.07
C ALA A 46 5.50 1.18 18.84
N GLU A 47 6.49 1.71 19.55
CA GLU A 47 6.42 3.02 20.22
C GLU A 47 6.41 4.17 19.21
N LYS A 48 6.09 5.40 19.66
CA LYS A 48 5.93 6.56 18.77
C LYS A 48 7.16 6.80 17.88
N GLU A 49 8.35 6.81 18.46
CA GLU A 49 9.62 7.04 17.74
C GLU A 49 9.89 5.90 16.73
N GLU A 50 9.69 4.65 17.13
CA GLU A 50 9.87 3.49 16.25
C GLU A 50 8.84 3.48 15.10
N ARG A 51 7.60 3.91 15.33
CA ARG A 51 6.60 4.11 14.25
C ARG A 51 7.02 5.20 13.28
N GLU A 52 7.59 6.31 13.76
CA GLU A 52 8.11 7.37 12.89
C GLU A 52 9.30 6.87 12.05
N GLU A 53 10.22 6.09 12.62
CA GLU A 53 11.27 5.40 11.87
C GLU A 53 10.71 4.45 10.81
N MET A 54 9.70 3.64 11.15
CA MET A 54 9.04 2.72 10.21
C MET A 54 8.37 3.47 9.04
N ILE A 55 7.72 4.61 9.31
CA ILE A 55 7.14 5.47 8.26
C ILE A 55 8.24 6.05 7.36
N GLN A 56 9.38 6.47 7.92
CA GLN A 56 10.52 6.95 7.14
C GLN A 56 11.12 5.84 6.25
N MET A 57 11.23 4.60 6.75
CA MET A 57 11.66 3.44 5.96
C MET A 57 10.73 3.18 4.77
N MET A 58 9.41 3.17 5.00
CA MET A 58 8.41 3.04 3.92
C MET A 58 8.55 4.16 2.88
N SER A 59 8.72 5.41 3.32
CA SER A 59 8.84 6.58 2.45
C SER A 59 10.11 6.54 1.58
N ARG A 60 11.25 6.17 2.18
CA ARG A 60 12.52 6.01 1.46
C ARG A 60 12.48 4.83 0.49
N LEU A 61 11.87 3.71 0.86
CA LEU A 61 11.66 2.56 -0.03
C LEU A 61 10.79 2.95 -1.24
N HIS A 62 9.68 3.65 -1.00
CA HIS A 62 8.82 4.16 -2.08
C HIS A 62 9.58 5.08 -3.04
N THR A 63 10.37 6.02 -2.51
CA THR A 63 11.22 6.90 -3.31
C THR A 63 12.23 6.12 -4.17
N LYS A 64 12.84 5.05 -3.64
CA LYS A 64 13.76 4.20 -4.42
C LYS A 64 13.05 3.37 -5.49
N LEU A 65 11.86 2.83 -5.22
CA LEU A 65 11.09 2.13 -6.24
C LEU A 65 10.69 3.06 -7.41
N GLN A 66 10.35 4.31 -7.12
CA GLN A 66 10.09 5.33 -8.14
C GLN A 66 11.35 5.68 -8.95
N GLU A 67 12.51 5.84 -8.30
CA GLU A 67 13.79 6.06 -8.98
C GLU A 67 14.15 4.90 -9.92
N ILE A 68 13.99 3.65 -9.45
CA ILE A 68 14.26 2.44 -10.26
C ILE A 68 13.29 2.35 -11.43
N SER A 69 11.99 2.54 -11.19
CA SER A 69 10.96 2.54 -12.25
C SER A 69 11.30 3.53 -13.37
N LYS A 70 11.68 4.76 -13.00
CA LYS A 70 12.08 5.79 -13.95
C LYS A 70 13.34 5.39 -14.74
N ILE A 71 14.38 4.91 -14.05
CA ILE A 71 15.63 4.47 -14.71
C ILE A 71 15.37 3.29 -15.65
N THR A 72 14.50 2.34 -15.26
CA THR A 72 14.09 1.22 -16.12
C THR A 72 13.36 1.73 -17.36
N ALA A 73 12.39 2.64 -17.22
CA ALA A 73 11.67 3.24 -18.34
C ALA A 73 12.61 3.98 -19.32
N GLU A 74 13.53 4.80 -18.79
CA GLU A 74 14.57 5.48 -19.58
C GLU A 74 15.50 4.48 -20.31
N ALA A 75 15.88 3.38 -19.65
CA ALA A 75 16.77 2.36 -20.23
C ALA A 75 16.08 1.45 -21.26
N THR A 76 14.78 1.17 -21.13
CA THR A 76 14.00 0.39 -22.10
C THR A 76 13.41 1.24 -23.23
N GLY A 77 13.47 2.57 -23.12
CA GLY A 77 12.86 3.49 -24.07
C GLY A 77 11.33 3.50 -24.02
N MET A 78 10.75 3.13 -22.86
CA MET A 78 9.31 3.08 -22.61
C MET A 78 8.86 4.25 -21.73
N SER A 79 7.58 4.63 -21.80
CA SER A 79 6.97 5.47 -20.75
C SER A 79 6.69 4.67 -19.46
N GLU A 80 6.38 5.35 -18.36
CA GLU A 80 5.96 4.67 -17.11
C GLU A 80 4.63 3.91 -17.29
N GLU A 81 3.72 4.43 -18.12
CA GLU A 81 2.47 3.76 -18.48
C GLU A 81 2.71 2.52 -19.34
N GLU A 82 3.64 2.58 -20.30
CA GLU A 82 4.04 1.44 -21.12
C GLU A 82 4.75 0.37 -20.30
N LEU A 83 5.65 0.77 -19.38
CA LEU A 83 6.32 -0.14 -18.45
C LEU A 83 5.32 -0.82 -17.50
N SER A 84 4.31 -0.08 -17.02
CA SER A 84 3.21 -0.62 -16.22
C SER A 84 2.37 -1.62 -17.02
N ALA A 85 1.96 -1.27 -18.24
CA ALA A 85 1.22 -2.18 -19.13
C ALA A 85 2.04 -3.43 -19.50
N PHE A 86 3.36 -3.29 -19.65
CA PHE A 86 4.29 -4.40 -19.85
C PHE A 86 4.29 -5.34 -18.63
N ALA A 87 4.34 -4.79 -17.42
CA ALA A 87 4.32 -5.54 -16.16
C ALA A 87 2.98 -6.20 -15.83
N GLU A 88 1.86 -5.75 -16.41
CA GLU A 88 0.54 -6.36 -16.24
C GLU A 88 0.18 -7.39 -17.33
N ASN A 89 0.98 -7.56 -18.38
CA ASN A 89 0.74 -8.55 -19.45
C ASN A 89 1.44 -9.90 -19.16
N PRO A 90 0.70 -11.00 -18.94
CA PRO A 90 1.29 -12.32 -18.67
C PRO A 90 2.17 -12.84 -19.81
N SER A 91 1.95 -12.40 -21.05
CA SER A 91 2.68 -12.85 -22.23
C SER A 91 4.14 -12.40 -22.26
N ASN A 92 4.51 -11.44 -21.41
CA ASN A 92 5.86 -10.89 -21.30
C ASN A 92 6.76 -11.67 -20.32
N PHE A 93 6.20 -12.68 -19.64
CA PHE A 93 6.86 -13.46 -18.59
C PHE A 93 6.75 -14.97 -18.89
N THR A 94 7.64 -15.78 -18.32
CA THR A 94 7.37 -17.22 -18.26
C THR A 94 6.18 -17.51 -17.32
N PRO A 95 5.46 -18.65 -17.47
CA PRO A 95 4.36 -18.98 -16.56
C PRO A 95 4.77 -19.00 -15.08
N GLU A 96 5.99 -19.46 -14.79
CA GLU A 96 6.58 -19.51 -13.45
C GLU A 96 6.86 -18.10 -12.90
N GLN A 97 7.49 -17.23 -13.70
CA GLN A 97 7.73 -15.83 -13.35
C GLN A 97 6.42 -15.08 -13.12
N TRP A 98 5.42 -15.29 -13.99
CA TRP A 98 4.11 -14.68 -13.84
C TRP A 98 3.41 -15.11 -12.55
N GLN A 99 3.41 -16.41 -12.25
CA GLN A 99 2.84 -16.92 -11.00
C GLN A 99 3.53 -16.30 -9.78
N LEU A 100 4.87 -16.29 -9.76
CA LEU A 100 5.67 -15.67 -8.69
C LEU A 100 5.33 -14.18 -8.48
N VAL A 101 5.21 -13.41 -9.56
CA VAL A 101 4.80 -12.01 -9.52
C VAL A 101 3.39 -11.87 -8.95
N GLN A 102 2.42 -12.67 -9.39
CA GLN A 102 1.03 -12.61 -8.91
C GLN A 102 0.89 -13.01 -7.44
N GLU A 103 1.57 -14.07 -7.01
CA GLU A 103 1.60 -14.48 -5.59
C GLU A 103 2.20 -13.40 -4.70
N SER A 104 3.31 -12.80 -5.14
CA SER A 104 4.00 -11.75 -4.39
C SER A 104 3.18 -10.46 -4.34
N LYS A 105 2.59 -10.04 -5.47
CA LYS A 105 1.65 -8.91 -5.57
C LYS A 105 0.47 -9.10 -4.61
N SER A 106 -0.11 -10.31 -4.57
CA SER A 106 -1.18 -10.66 -3.63
C SER A 106 -0.75 -10.53 -2.16
N LYS A 107 0.36 -11.17 -1.76
CA LYS A 107 0.91 -11.12 -0.39
C LYS A 107 1.20 -9.68 0.06
N LEU A 108 1.78 -8.86 -0.82
CA LEU A 108 2.08 -7.45 -0.57
C LEU A 108 0.81 -6.61 -0.39
N TYR A 109 -0.18 -6.72 -1.27
CA TYR A 109 -1.45 -6.01 -1.12
C TYR A 109 -2.17 -6.38 0.17
N ASP A 110 -2.19 -7.67 0.53
CA ASP A 110 -2.86 -8.15 1.73
C ASP A 110 -2.17 -7.65 3.01
N SER A 111 -0.84 -7.60 3.03
CA SER A 111 -0.07 -7.02 4.12
C SER A 111 -0.24 -5.50 4.22
N ALA A 112 -0.18 -4.77 3.10
CA ALA A 112 -0.40 -3.33 3.03
C ALA A 112 -1.83 -2.93 3.47
N ARG A 113 -2.85 -3.68 3.06
CA ARG A 113 -4.26 -3.47 3.46
C ARG A 113 -4.48 -3.70 4.96
N LYS A 114 -3.80 -4.68 5.53
CA LYS A 114 -3.88 -4.98 6.97
C LYS A 114 -3.11 -3.92 7.78
N LEU A 115 -1.96 -3.46 7.29
CA LEU A 115 -1.19 -2.34 7.87
C LEU A 115 -2.00 -1.03 7.84
N SER A 116 -2.61 -0.68 6.71
CA SER A 116 -3.45 0.52 6.60
C SER A 116 -4.67 0.47 7.52
N SER A 117 -5.24 -0.72 7.72
CA SER A 117 -6.31 -0.94 8.70
C SER A 117 -5.86 -0.71 10.15
N SER A 118 -4.61 -1.05 10.50
CA SER A 118 -4.01 -0.76 11.81
C SER A 118 -3.73 0.73 12.00
N LEU A 119 -3.18 1.41 10.98
CA LEU A 119 -2.98 2.87 10.95
C LEU A 119 -4.27 3.64 11.25
N HIS A 120 -5.39 3.28 10.61
CA HIS A 120 -6.68 3.96 10.83
C HIS A 120 -7.32 3.63 12.19
N LYS A 121 -7.02 2.48 12.79
CA LYS A 121 -7.48 2.13 14.14
C LYS A 121 -6.70 2.88 15.23
N GLY A 122 -5.40 3.13 15.02
CA GLY A 122 -4.56 3.93 15.91
C GLY A 122 -4.90 5.43 15.93
N ARG A 123 -5.63 5.92 14.92
CA ARG A 123 -6.02 7.34 14.79
C ARG A 123 -7.34 7.72 15.49
N LYS A 124 -7.80 6.89 16.43
CA LYS A 124 -8.92 7.20 17.34
C LYS A 124 -8.41 7.74 18.68
N GLU A 125 -7.67 8.85 18.63
CA GLU A 125 -7.66 9.75 19.78
C GLU A 125 -9.04 10.39 19.88
N PRO A 126 -9.69 10.40 21.05
CA PRO A 126 -10.90 11.19 21.24
C PRO A 126 -10.51 12.66 21.19
N ILE A 127 -11.07 13.42 20.24
CA ILE A 127 -11.02 14.88 20.31
C ILE A 127 -11.93 15.27 21.48
N GLU A 128 -11.34 15.47 22.67
CA GLU A 128 -12.01 16.12 23.79
C GLU A 128 -12.42 17.54 23.36
N GLY A 129 -13.71 17.71 23.04
CA GLY A 129 -14.26 19.02 22.67
C GLY A 129 -15.56 18.96 21.86
N GLU A 130 -15.77 17.94 21.02
CA GLU A 130 -16.99 17.86 20.21
C GLU A 130 -18.19 17.30 20.98
N THR A 131 -18.90 18.22 21.64
CA THR A 131 -20.23 17.95 22.22
C THR A 131 -21.16 17.28 21.19
N PRO A 132 -21.92 16.24 21.60
CA PRO A 132 -22.72 15.45 20.66
C PRO A 132 -23.92 16.25 20.12
N LYS A 133 -23.77 16.81 18.92
CA LYS A 133 -24.88 17.39 18.15
C LYS A 133 -25.91 16.30 17.84
N LYS A 134 -26.98 16.27 18.62
CA LYS A 134 -28.12 15.35 18.45
C LYS A 134 -28.63 15.42 17.00
N PRO A 135 -28.95 14.28 16.35
CA PRO A 135 -29.42 14.29 14.98
C PRO A 135 -30.78 14.98 14.89
N ILE A 136 -30.84 16.09 14.13
CA ILE A 136 -32.09 16.75 13.78
C ILE A 136 -32.87 15.78 12.88
N ARG A 137 -33.91 15.16 13.44
CA ARG A 137 -34.84 14.31 12.68
C ARG A 137 -35.52 15.14 11.60
N SER A 138 -35.09 14.96 10.35
CA SER A 138 -35.78 15.48 9.17
C SER A 138 -37.15 14.82 9.05
N ARG A 139 -38.18 15.51 9.57
CA ARG A 139 -39.54 15.00 9.66
C ARG A 139 -40.21 15.07 8.28
N THR A 140 -40.02 14.05 7.47
CA THR A 140 -40.71 13.85 6.17
C THR A 140 -42.22 13.85 6.38
N ARG A 141 -42.88 14.99 6.16
CA ARG A 141 -44.34 15.11 6.28
C ARG A 141 -44.99 14.62 4.99
N ARG A 142 -45.32 13.32 4.98
CA ARG A 142 -46.08 12.64 3.91
C ARG A 142 -47.32 13.44 3.51
N SER A 143 -47.62 13.41 2.21
CA SER A 143 -48.88 13.88 1.64
C SER A 143 -50.07 13.05 2.10
N ARG A 144 -51.22 13.71 2.30
CA ARG A 144 -52.56 13.11 2.24
C ARG A 144 -53.51 14.13 1.58
N LYS A 145 -54.20 13.71 0.52
CA LYS A 145 -55.30 14.44 -0.15
C LYS A 145 -56.66 14.05 0.49
N LYS A 146 -57.71 14.81 0.11
CA LYS A 146 -59.17 14.52 0.15
C LYS A 146 -59.95 14.82 1.46
N GLU A 147 -61.27 15.09 1.51
CA GLU A 147 -62.36 15.68 0.64
C GLU A 147 -63.63 15.77 1.57
N TRP A 148 -64.61 16.69 1.52
CA TRP A 148 -64.81 17.98 0.81
C TRP A 148 -64.74 19.19 1.79
N LYS A 149 -65.78 19.92 2.28
CA LYS A 149 -67.26 19.96 2.09
C LYS A 149 -67.81 21.41 2.33
N LYS A 150 -69.13 21.59 2.50
CA LYS A 150 -69.91 22.86 2.52
C LYS A 150 -70.17 23.46 3.91
N THR A 151 -70.19 24.79 3.99
CA THR A 151 -71.37 25.62 4.37
C THR A 151 -71.28 26.95 3.64
#